data_AF-A0A3P9CIU4-F1
#
_entry.id   AF-A0A3P9CIU4-F1
#
_cell.length_a   1.000
_cell.length_b   1.000
_cell.length_c   1.000
_cell.angle_alpha   90.00
_cell.angle_beta   90.00
_cell.angle_gamma   90.00
#
_symmetry.space_group_name_H-M   'P 1'
#
loop_
_entity.id
_entity.type
_entity.pdbx_description
1 polymer ?
#
loop_
_entity_poly.entity_id
_entity_poly.type
_entity_poly.pdbx_seq_one_letter_code
_entity_poly.pdbx_strand_id
1 'polypeptide(L)'
;GKNIPVALHNNHLLFSFTPFPSPSTFHPQIKARTEEGAEEDVMATGELNPNHYPARRAAQVVQHYLNTRYGSPFRLIGVQTVHSGNAEDVADSGRKYQLELSVNDIITNVGLSFFSFSFNHNTCSAELFFPKGKGQQPPEVKASHEGLLKIDIKAQEEALYQKYKTNQTLMSAQYLPDSHGHIEPDMKPFWHLGILASSFIMLNESTENTLYNVAQVANITQLVGEIIHWKMLFTWSPAEGVKVVQMKRLPHRHEREKSPKTN
;
A
#
# COMPACT_ATOMS: atom_id res chain seq x y z
N GLY A 1 20.92 21.10 29.71
CA GLY A 1 19.48 21.41 29.58
C GLY A 1 19.15 21.65 28.12
N LYS A 2 18.45 20.71 27.51
CA LYS A 2 17.49 20.82 26.39
C LYS A 2 17.10 19.38 26.05
N ASN A 3 15.99 18.92 26.61
CA ASN A 3 15.34 17.67 26.22
C ASN A 3 14.82 17.86 24.79
N ILE A 4 15.57 17.36 23.81
CA ILE A 4 15.10 17.29 22.44
C ILE A 4 14.14 16.10 22.38
N PRO A 5 12.87 16.29 21.99
CA PRO A 5 11.93 15.19 21.90
C PRO A 5 12.40 14.24 20.79
N VAL A 6 12.90 13.07 21.18
CA VAL A 6 13.11 11.97 20.25
C VAL A 6 11.73 11.52 19.79
N ALA A 7 11.38 11.86 18.56
CA ALA A 7 10.30 11.23 17.84
C ALA A 7 10.89 10.10 16.99
N LEU A 8 10.09 9.08 16.66
CA LEU A 8 10.38 8.15 15.56
C LEU A 8 10.28 8.94 14.25
N HIS A 9 11.26 9.82 14.07
CA HIS A 9 11.47 10.58 12.88
C HIS A 9 12.33 9.73 11.97
N ASN A 10 11.93 9.70 10.70
CA ASN A 10 12.83 9.53 9.59
C ASN A 10 13.36 8.09 9.44
N ASN A 11 12.51 7.25 8.83
CA ASN A 11 12.89 5.94 8.33
C ASN A 11 13.10 6.03 6.80
N HIS A 12 14.28 5.62 6.31
CA HIS A 12 14.50 5.38 4.88
C HIS A 12 13.83 4.08 4.48
N LEU A 13 12.94 4.10 3.48
CA LEU A 13 12.40 2.89 2.88
C LEU A 13 12.82 2.76 1.42
N LEU A 14 13.58 1.71 1.10
CA LEU A 14 13.73 1.25 -0.27
C LEU A 14 12.63 0.22 -0.58
N PHE A 15 11.68 0.58 -1.44
CA PHE A 15 10.75 -0.39 -2.03
C PHE A 15 11.23 -0.84 -3.41
N SER A 16 10.95 -2.11 -3.71
CA SER A 16 10.75 -2.58 -5.08
C SER A 16 9.24 -2.73 -5.28
N PHE A 17 8.69 -1.99 -6.24
CA PHE A 17 7.32 -2.21 -6.71
C PHE A 17 7.43 -3.21 -7.85
N THR A 18 6.82 -4.38 -7.70
CA THR A 18 6.50 -5.22 -8.85
C THR A 18 5.09 -4.82 -9.29
N PRO A 19 4.92 -4.05 -10.38
CA PRO A 19 3.65 -4.11 -11.09
C PRO A 19 3.45 -5.57 -11.47
N PHE A 20 2.35 -6.19 -11.06
CA PHE A 20 2.00 -7.50 -11.60
C PHE A 20 1.79 -7.30 -13.11
N PRO A 21 2.63 -7.89 -13.98
CA PRO A 21 2.33 -7.86 -15.40
C PRO A 21 1.11 -8.74 -15.63
N SER A 22 0.27 -8.33 -16.57
CA SER A 22 -0.73 -9.23 -17.16
C SER A 22 -0.02 -10.49 -17.67
N PRO A 23 -0.58 -11.69 -17.48
CA PRO A 23 -0.01 -12.91 -18.02
C PRO A 23 -0.16 -12.88 -19.54
N SER A 24 0.83 -12.31 -20.23
CA SER A 24 0.86 -12.28 -21.69
C SER A 24 2.26 -12.49 -22.23
N THR A 25 2.98 -13.49 -21.70
CA THR A 25 4.07 -14.13 -22.46
C THR A 25 4.52 -15.42 -21.78
N PHE A 26 3.87 -16.55 -22.09
CA PHE A 26 4.51 -17.88 -22.19
C PHE A 26 3.46 -18.86 -22.77
N HIS A 27 3.49 -19.05 -24.09
CA HIS A 27 2.86 -20.22 -24.72
C HIS A 27 3.91 -20.99 -25.51
N PRO A 28 4.12 -22.29 -25.22
CA PRO A 28 4.66 -23.20 -26.22
C PRO A 28 3.60 -23.39 -27.32
N GLN A 29 4.07 -23.30 -28.56
CA GLN A 29 3.31 -23.42 -29.80
C GLN A 29 2.43 -24.67 -29.87
N ILE A 30 1.11 -24.49 -29.95
CA ILE A 30 0.23 -25.42 -30.67
C ILE A 30 -0.70 -24.59 -31.56
N LYS A 31 -0.52 -24.73 -32.88
CA LYS A 31 -1.33 -24.13 -33.95
C LYS A 31 -2.69 -24.82 -34.05
N ALA A 32 -3.77 -24.06 -33.97
CA ALA A 32 -4.95 -24.24 -34.82
C ALA A 32 -5.73 -22.91 -34.91
N ARG A 33 -6.03 -22.53 -36.17
CA ARG A 33 -6.73 -21.34 -36.68
C ARG A 33 -8.22 -21.40 -36.22
N THR A 34 -8.94 -20.32 -35.90
CA THR A 34 -9.51 -19.32 -36.84
C THR A 34 -10.40 -18.33 -36.04
N GLU A 35 -10.41 -17.04 -36.45
CA GLU A 35 -11.37 -15.95 -36.12
C GLU A 35 -11.48 -15.51 -34.64
N GLU A 36 -11.52 -14.25 -34.23
CA GLU A 36 -11.50 -12.92 -34.83
C GLU A 36 -11.16 -11.94 -33.67
N GLY A 37 -10.58 -10.78 -33.97
CA GLY A 37 -10.07 -9.85 -32.96
C GLY A 37 -11.12 -9.32 -31.98
N ALA A 38 -10.84 -9.44 -30.69
CA ALA A 38 -11.36 -8.57 -29.66
C ALA A 38 -10.19 -8.23 -28.73
N GLU A 39 -9.63 -7.04 -28.92
CA GLU A 39 -8.79 -6.41 -27.90
C GLU A 39 -9.63 -6.33 -26.62
N GLU A 40 -9.24 -7.08 -25.59
CA GLU A 40 -9.86 -7.07 -24.26
C GLU A 40 -9.44 -5.79 -23.53
N ASP A 41 -9.85 -4.63 -24.05
CA ASP A 41 -9.66 -3.31 -23.44
C ASP A 41 -11.00 -2.57 -23.32
N VAL A 42 -12.00 -3.27 -22.77
CA VAL A 42 -13.27 -2.65 -22.40
C VAL A 42 -13.23 -2.36 -20.92
N MET A 43 -12.66 -1.19 -20.58
CA MET A 43 -12.93 -0.55 -19.30
C MET A 43 -14.42 -0.17 -19.28
N ALA A 44 -15.28 -1.13 -18.96
CA ALA A 44 -16.73 -1.01 -19.07
C ALA A 44 -17.24 0.11 -18.16
N THR A 45 -17.99 1.04 -18.72
CA THR A 45 -18.73 2.08 -18.00
C THR A 45 -20.11 1.50 -17.65
N GLY A 46 -20.60 1.79 -16.44
CA GLY A 46 -21.76 1.16 -15.84
C GLY A 46 -21.40 0.21 -14.69
N GLU A 47 -22.26 -0.79 -14.46
CA GLU A 47 -22.09 -1.77 -13.39
C GLU A 47 -20.83 -2.63 -13.62
N LEU A 48 -19.99 -2.72 -12.59
CA LEU A 48 -18.74 -3.46 -12.62
C LEU A 48 -18.94 -4.85 -12.03
N ASN A 49 -18.31 -5.85 -12.67
CA ASN A 49 -18.16 -7.16 -12.04
C ASN A 49 -17.21 -7.05 -10.82
N PRO A 50 -17.66 -7.34 -9.59
CA PRO A 50 -16.86 -7.17 -8.37
C PRO A 50 -15.58 -8.01 -8.33
N ASN A 51 -15.55 -9.13 -9.07
CA ASN A 51 -14.40 -10.03 -9.13
C ASN A 51 -13.41 -9.68 -10.26
N HIS A 52 -13.75 -8.70 -11.11
CA HIS A 52 -12.94 -8.32 -12.26
C HIS A 52 -11.95 -7.20 -11.94
N TYR A 53 -10.93 -7.04 -12.80
CA TYR A 53 -9.81 -6.14 -12.56
C TYR A 53 -10.18 -4.67 -12.26
N PRO A 54 -11.13 -4.01 -12.96
CA PRO A 54 -11.47 -2.60 -12.67
C PRO A 54 -11.97 -2.40 -11.23
N ALA A 55 -12.88 -3.26 -10.78
CA ALA A 55 -13.42 -3.21 -9.42
C ALA A 55 -12.32 -3.49 -8.37
N ARG A 56 -11.47 -4.49 -8.61
CA ARG A 56 -10.38 -4.86 -7.70
C ARG A 56 -9.29 -3.79 -7.61
N ARG A 57 -8.90 -3.18 -8.73
CA ARG A 57 -7.91 -2.08 -8.75
C ARG A 57 -8.46 -0.87 -8.00
N ALA A 58 -9.69 -0.45 -8.31
CA ALA A 58 -10.35 0.64 -7.62
C ALA A 58 -10.45 0.39 -6.11
N ALA A 59 -10.86 -0.82 -5.71
CA ALA A 59 -10.90 -1.22 -4.30
C ALA A 59 -9.52 -1.19 -3.63
N GLN A 60 -8.45 -1.55 -4.34
CA GLN A 60 -7.10 -1.47 -3.80
C GLN A 60 -6.64 -0.02 -3.58
N VAL A 61 -7.02 0.91 -4.46
CA VAL A 61 -6.77 2.34 -4.24
C VAL A 61 -7.49 2.84 -2.98
N VAL A 62 -8.74 2.40 -2.76
CA VAL A 62 -9.48 2.69 -1.53
C VAL A 62 -8.74 2.10 -0.31
N GLN A 63 -8.20 0.89 -0.40
CA GLN A 63 -7.38 0.30 0.67
C GLN A 63 -6.16 1.17 1.01
N HIS A 64 -5.44 1.65 -0.02
CA HIS A 64 -4.28 2.52 0.16
C HIS A 64 -4.66 3.84 0.84
N TYR A 65 -5.80 4.42 0.47
CA TYR A 65 -6.38 5.59 1.11
C TYR A 65 -6.70 5.35 2.59
N LEU A 66 -7.41 4.26 2.90
CA LEU A 66 -7.78 3.92 4.27
C LEU A 66 -6.54 3.70 5.14
N ASN A 67 -5.53 2.99 4.63
CA ASN A 67 -4.26 2.78 5.32
C ASN A 67 -3.51 4.10 5.58
N THR A 68 -3.52 5.02 4.63
CA THR A 68 -2.92 6.35 4.79
C THR A 68 -3.63 7.19 5.85
N ARG A 69 -4.95 7.03 6.00
CA ARG A 69 -5.77 7.83 6.93
C ARG A 69 -5.86 7.24 8.34
N TYR A 70 -5.94 5.92 8.45
CA TYR A 70 -6.34 5.24 9.69
C TYR A 70 -5.40 4.10 10.11
N GLY A 71 -4.36 3.82 9.31
CA GLY A 71 -3.44 2.74 9.58
C GLY A 71 -2.35 3.09 10.59
N SER A 72 -1.79 2.06 11.22
CA SER A 72 -0.76 2.19 12.24
C SER A 72 0.10 0.91 12.37
N PRO A 73 1.21 0.92 13.15
CA PRO A 73 2.04 -0.27 13.32
C PRO A 73 1.28 -1.51 13.82
N PHE A 74 0.11 -1.32 14.43
CA PHE A 74 -0.75 -2.38 14.96
C PHE A 74 -2.13 -2.43 14.29
N ARG A 75 -2.33 -1.65 13.21
CA ARG A 75 -3.56 -1.66 12.41
C ARG A 75 -3.26 -1.52 10.93
N LEU A 76 -3.65 -2.52 10.17
CA LEU A 76 -3.65 -2.47 8.71
C LEU A 76 -5.04 -2.80 8.22
N ILE A 77 -5.57 -1.97 7.33
CA ILE A 77 -6.87 -2.15 6.73
C ILE A 77 -6.70 -2.95 5.45
N GLY A 78 -7.38 -4.09 5.39
CA GLY A 78 -7.52 -4.92 4.20
C GLY A 78 -8.92 -4.82 3.62
N VAL A 79 -9.02 -4.84 2.29
CA VAL A 79 -10.29 -5.10 1.60
C VAL A 79 -10.44 -6.61 1.45
N GLN A 80 -11.50 -7.18 2.01
CA GLN A 80 -11.81 -8.61 1.88
C GLN A 80 -12.64 -8.91 0.63
N THR A 81 -13.71 -8.13 0.43
CA THR A 81 -14.68 -8.37 -0.65
C THR A 81 -15.15 -7.06 -1.24
N VAL A 82 -15.29 -7.04 -2.57
CA VAL A 82 -16.07 -6.02 -3.29
C VAL A 82 -17.47 -6.60 -3.46
N HIS A 83 -18.49 -5.92 -2.95
CA HIS A 83 -19.88 -6.36 -3.07
C HIS A 83 -20.51 -5.84 -4.36
N SER A 84 -20.29 -4.57 -4.65
CA SER A 84 -20.81 -3.89 -5.83
C SER A 84 -19.84 -2.80 -6.28
N GLY A 85 -19.93 -2.45 -7.56
CA GLY A 85 -19.14 -1.38 -8.14
C GLY A 85 -19.82 -0.78 -9.35
N ASN A 86 -19.66 0.52 -9.54
CA ASN A 86 -20.09 1.24 -10.74
C ASN A 86 -18.95 2.16 -11.20
N ALA A 87 -18.75 2.28 -12.50
CA ALA A 87 -17.83 3.25 -13.11
C ALA A 87 -18.57 4.19 -14.05
N GLU A 88 -18.26 5.47 -13.98
CA GLU A 88 -18.84 6.53 -14.81
C GLU A 88 -17.73 7.38 -15.44
N ASP A 89 -17.79 7.57 -16.75
CA ASP A 89 -16.93 8.56 -17.43
C ASP A 89 -17.49 9.96 -17.22
N VAL A 90 -16.72 10.80 -16.54
CA VAL A 90 -17.10 12.20 -16.29
C VAL A 90 -16.45 13.07 -17.37
N ALA A 91 -16.97 12.95 -18.60
CA ALA A 91 -16.51 13.68 -19.78
C ALA A 91 -14.96 13.81 -19.86
N ASP A 92 -14.45 15.02 -20.09
CA ASP A 92 -13.01 15.31 -20.20
C ASP A 92 -12.29 15.37 -18.83
N SER A 93 -13.02 15.27 -17.72
CA SER A 93 -12.46 15.49 -16.38
C SER A 93 -11.83 14.25 -15.76
N GLY A 94 -12.31 13.05 -16.11
CA GLY A 94 -11.86 11.84 -15.44
C GLY A 94 -12.84 10.69 -15.49
N ARG A 95 -12.63 9.74 -14.58
CA ARG A 95 -13.50 8.59 -14.38
C ARG A 95 -13.81 8.40 -12.91
N LYS A 96 -15.09 8.29 -12.58
CA LYS A 96 -15.59 8.09 -11.22
C LYS A 96 -15.93 6.63 -11.00
N TYR A 97 -15.66 6.16 -9.79
CA TYR A 97 -15.98 4.83 -9.29
C TYR A 97 -16.76 4.96 -7.99
N GLN A 98 -17.80 4.16 -7.85
CA GLN A 98 -18.57 3.99 -6.63
C GLN A 98 -18.51 2.52 -6.23
N LEU A 99 -18.09 2.23 -5.01
CA LEU A 99 -17.84 0.88 -4.53
C LEU A 99 -18.50 0.64 -3.18
N GLU A 100 -19.01 -0.57 -2.99
CA GLU A 100 -19.35 -1.10 -1.67
C GLU A 100 -18.43 -2.27 -1.33
N LEU A 101 -17.72 -2.15 -0.22
CA LEU A 101 -16.63 -3.03 0.18
C LEU A 101 -16.86 -3.60 1.58
N SER A 102 -16.32 -4.78 1.84
CA SER A 102 -16.07 -5.26 3.21
C SER A 102 -14.61 -5.03 3.56
N VAL A 103 -14.37 -4.29 4.64
CA VAL A 103 -13.03 -3.98 5.15
C VAL A 103 -12.84 -4.52 6.57
N ASN A 104 -11.61 -4.92 6.88
CA ASN A 104 -11.25 -5.42 8.20
C ASN A 104 -9.82 -4.99 8.61
N ASP A 105 -9.53 -5.13 9.91
CA ASP A 105 -8.16 -5.04 10.43
C ASP A 105 -7.47 -6.41 10.26
N ILE A 106 -6.46 -6.48 9.37
CA ILE A 106 -5.76 -7.72 9.07
C ILE A 106 -4.75 -8.13 10.14
N ILE A 107 -4.36 -7.23 11.05
CA ILE A 107 -3.42 -7.56 12.13
C ILE A 107 -4.17 -8.21 13.29
N THR A 108 -5.23 -7.57 13.76
CA THR A 108 -5.98 -8.04 14.93
C THR A 108 -6.80 -9.30 14.65
N ASN A 109 -7.31 -9.45 13.43
CA ASN A 109 -8.16 -10.60 13.06
C ASN A 109 -7.38 -11.94 13.02
N VAL A 110 -6.06 -11.90 12.73
CA VAL A 110 -5.20 -13.09 12.76
C VAL A 110 -5.06 -13.68 14.19
N GLY A 111 -5.28 -12.88 15.24
CA GLY A 111 -5.21 -13.34 16.64
C GLY A 111 -6.54 -13.86 17.22
N LEU A 112 -7.67 -13.55 16.60
CA LEU A 112 -9.02 -13.90 17.10
C LEU A 112 -9.67 -15.09 16.37
N SER A 113 -8.96 -15.68 15.41
CA SER A 113 -9.46 -16.71 14.48
C SER A 113 -9.76 -18.07 15.10
N PHE A 114 -9.61 -18.25 16.42
CA PHE A 114 -9.91 -19.52 17.09
C PHE A 114 -11.19 -19.53 17.94
N PHE A 115 -11.72 -18.37 18.35
CA PHE A 115 -12.89 -18.35 19.24
C PHE A 115 -13.95 -17.27 18.94
N SER A 116 -13.77 -16.39 17.94
CA SER A 116 -14.78 -15.39 17.59
C SER A 116 -15.23 -15.51 16.14
N PHE A 117 -16.37 -16.17 15.93
CA PHE A 117 -17.16 -16.14 14.69
C PHE A 117 -17.87 -14.79 14.47
N SER A 118 -17.30 -13.68 14.93
CA SER A 118 -17.88 -12.35 14.69
C SER A 118 -17.32 -11.79 13.38
N PHE A 119 -18.03 -12.10 12.29
CA PHE A 119 -17.93 -11.46 10.96
C PHE A 119 -18.29 -9.96 11.04
N ASN A 120 -17.63 -9.17 11.87
CA ASN A 120 -17.74 -7.71 11.79
C ASN A 120 -16.88 -7.22 10.61
N HIS A 121 -17.26 -7.65 9.41
CA HIS A 121 -16.82 -7.01 8.19
C HIS A 121 -17.53 -5.66 8.16
N ASN A 122 -16.80 -4.58 8.37
CA ASN A 122 -17.42 -3.27 8.29
C ASN A 122 -17.67 -2.98 6.82
N THR A 123 -18.93 -2.70 6.48
CA THR A 123 -19.28 -2.24 5.14
C THR A 123 -18.72 -0.83 4.96
N CYS A 124 -17.98 -0.64 3.88
CA CYS A 124 -17.36 0.62 3.50
C CYS A 124 -17.89 1.02 2.13
N SER A 125 -18.59 2.14 2.08
CA SER A 125 -18.98 2.78 0.82
C SER A 125 -17.89 3.78 0.44
N ALA A 126 -17.39 3.71 -0.78
CA ALA A 126 -16.31 4.56 -1.25
C ALA A 126 -16.59 5.15 -2.62
N GLU A 127 -16.22 6.42 -2.78
CA GLU A 127 -16.14 7.11 -4.05
C GLU A 127 -14.66 7.35 -4.40
N LEU A 128 -14.29 6.99 -5.61
CA LEU A 128 -12.94 7.14 -6.15
C LEU A 128 -13.04 7.88 -7.48
N PHE A 129 -12.17 8.86 -7.70
CA PHE A 129 -12.12 9.60 -8.95
C PHE A 129 -10.69 9.63 -9.49
N PHE A 130 -10.53 9.16 -10.72
CA PHE A 130 -9.27 9.26 -11.47
C PHE A 130 -9.35 10.48 -12.40
N PRO A 131 -8.65 11.58 -12.10
CA PRO A 131 -8.63 12.75 -12.97
C PRO A 131 -7.92 12.46 -14.30
N LYS A 132 -8.46 13.00 -15.40
CA LYS A 132 -7.85 13.05 -16.73
C LYS A 132 -7.24 14.44 -16.94
N GLY A 133 -6.00 14.53 -17.42
CA GLY A 133 -5.33 15.82 -17.63
C GLY A 133 -3.89 15.69 -18.13
N LYS A 134 -3.24 16.84 -18.39
CA LYS A 134 -1.80 16.89 -18.72
C LYS A 134 -0.98 16.67 -17.45
N GLY A 135 -0.45 15.45 -17.30
CA GLY A 135 0.33 15.02 -16.15
C GLY A 135 -0.48 14.08 -15.25
N GLN A 136 0.21 13.12 -14.63
CA GLN A 136 -0.42 12.16 -13.73
C GLN A 136 -0.79 12.87 -12.42
N GLN A 137 -2.08 12.86 -12.08
CA GLN A 137 -2.60 13.40 -10.83
C GLN A 137 -3.04 12.25 -9.90
N PRO A 138 -2.87 12.40 -8.57
CA PRO A 138 -3.36 11.43 -7.61
C PRO A 138 -4.88 11.20 -7.74
N PRO A 139 -5.36 9.97 -7.51
CA PRO A 139 -6.79 9.71 -7.39
C PRO A 139 -7.38 10.41 -6.16
N GLU A 140 -8.59 10.94 -6.31
CA GLU A 140 -9.36 11.50 -5.20
C GLU A 140 -10.24 10.40 -4.59
N VAL A 141 -10.17 10.23 -3.27
CA VAL A 141 -10.91 9.17 -2.57
C VAL A 141 -11.71 9.74 -1.42
N LYS A 142 -12.97 9.33 -1.33
CA LYS A 142 -13.85 9.52 -0.18
C LYS A 142 -14.37 8.16 0.25
N ALA A 143 -14.32 7.85 1.54
CA ALA A 143 -14.79 6.56 2.04
C ALA A 143 -15.54 6.75 3.36
N SER A 144 -16.58 5.95 3.57
CA SER A 144 -17.27 5.86 4.84
C SER A 144 -16.35 5.21 5.89
N HIS A 145 -16.56 5.57 7.15
CA HIS A 145 -15.65 5.27 8.26
C HIS A 145 -16.37 4.62 9.45
N GLU A 146 -17.69 4.49 9.35
CA GLU A 146 -18.55 3.86 10.34
C GLU A 146 -18.12 2.40 10.59
N GLY A 147 -17.37 2.17 11.68
CA GLY A 147 -17.00 0.84 12.16
C GLY A 147 -15.50 0.56 12.25
N LEU A 148 -14.66 1.27 11.50
CA LEU A 148 -13.19 1.06 11.48
C LEU A 148 -12.47 1.51 12.78
N LEU A 149 -13.16 2.25 13.65
CA LEU A 149 -12.57 2.95 14.80
C LEU A 149 -12.65 2.19 16.14
N LYS A 150 -13.06 0.91 16.16
CA LYS A 150 -13.46 0.22 17.40
C LYS A 150 -12.32 -0.37 18.24
N ILE A 151 -11.09 -0.46 17.73
CA ILE A 151 -9.98 -1.11 18.45
C ILE A 151 -9.16 -0.03 19.17
N ASP A 152 -8.92 -0.19 20.48
CA ASP A 152 -7.99 0.65 21.22
C ASP A 152 -6.58 0.05 21.16
N ILE A 153 -5.73 0.63 20.32
CA ILE A 153 -4.33 0.25 20.13
C ILE A 153 -3.36 1.28 20.71
N LYS A 154 -3.87 2.34 21.36
CA LYS A 154 -3.06 3.49 21.79
C LYS A 154 -1.96 3.08 22.77
N ALA A 155 -2.27 2.18 23.70
CA ALA A 155 -1.29 1.73 24.69
C ALA A 155 -0.12 0.96 24.04
N GLN A 156 -0.39 0.14 23.02
CA GLN A 156 0.64 -0.62 22.30
C GLN A 156 1.52 0.30 21.46
N GLU A 157 0.90 1.28 20.81
CA GLU A 157 1.60 2.31 20.04
C GLU A 157 2.50 3.17 20.91
N GLU A 158 2.01 3.63 22.06
CA GLU A 158 2.79 4.42 23.00
C GLU A 158 3.96 3.60 23.57
N ALA A 159 3.73 2.34 23.93
CA ALA A 159 4.80 1.45 24.40
C ALA A 159 5.89 1.23 23.33
N LEU A 160 5.49 1.00 22.07
CA LEU A 160 6.43 0.88 20.94
C LEU A 160 7.23 2.18 20.75
N TYR A 161 6.53 3.32 20.77
CA TYR A 161 7.15 4.62 20.61
C TYR A 161 8.18 4.88 21.73
N GLN A 162 7.82 4.66 22.99
CA GLN A 162 8.71 4.86 24.13
C GLN A 162 9.92 3.90 24.10
N LYS A 163 9.73 2.64 23.69
CA LYS A 163 10.82 1.65 23.52
C LYS A 163 11.90 2.21 22.59
N TYR A 164 11.53 2.63 21.38
CA TYR A 164 12.51 3.11 20.40
C TYR A 164 12.94 4.56 20.58
N LYS A 165 12.21 5.33 21.41
CA LYS A 165 12.60 6.66 21.85
C LYS A 165 13.77 6.64 22.84
N THR A 166 13.76 5.68 23.75
CA THR A 166 14.70 5.58 24.89
C THR A 166 15.89 4.66 24.62
N ASN A 167 15.79 3.81 23.59
CA ASN A 167 16.88 2.93 23.18
C ASN A 167 18.11 3.71 22.70
N GLN A 168 19.29 3.33 23.21
CA GLN A 168 20.57 3.93 22.82
C GLN A 168 21.03 3.44 21.43
N THR A 169 20.64 2.22 21.04
CA THR A 169 20.93 1.65 19.73
C THR A 169 19.81 1.98 18.75
N LEU A 170 20.17 2.65 17.65
CA LEU A 170 19.23 2.94 16.57
C LEU A 170 18.79 1.65 15.89
N MET A 171 17.48 1.53 15.67
CA MET A 171 16.91 0.39 14.98
C MET A 171 17.27 0.43 13.48
N SER A 172 17.73 -0.69 12.94
CA SER A 172 17.82 -0.89 11.49
C SER A 172 17.46 -2.33 11.15
N ALA A 173 16.73 -2.50 10.05
CA ALA A 173 16.42 -3.81 9.49
C ALA A 173 16.45 -3.75 7.97
N GLN A 174 16.73 -4.88 7.34
CA GLN A 174 16.80 -5.00 5.88
C GLN A 174 15.95 -6.20 5.45
N TYR A 175 15.42 -6.12 4.24
CA TYR A 175 14.66 -7.19 3.60
C TYR A 175 13.53 -7.72 4.51
N LEU A 176 12.51 -6.89 4.74
CA LEU A 176 11.28 -7.30 5.44
C LEU A 176 10.14 -7.46 4.42
N PRO A 177 9.51 -8.63 4.27
CA PRO A 177 9.96 -9.93 4.76
C PRO A 177 11.26 -10.39 4.08
N ASP A 178 11.92 -11.38 4.67
CA ASP A 178 13.11 -11.98 4.06
C ASP A 178 12.74 -12.79 2.78
N SER A 179 13.74 -13.40 2.13
CA SER A 179 13.51 -14.18 0.91
C SER A 179 12.58 -15.39 1.07
N HIS A 180 12.30 -15.80 2.31
CA HIS A 180 11.41 -16.91 2.65
C HIS A 180 10.04 -16.44 3.15
N GLY A 181 9.77 -15.12 3.14
CA GLY A 181 8.54 -14.56 3.66
C GLY A 181 8.52 -14.43 5.20
N HIS A 182 9.65 -14.65 5.87
CA HIS A 182 9.74 -14.57 7.32
C HIS A 182 9.92 -13.12 7.80
N ILE A 183 9.32 -12.83 8.96
CA ILE A 183 9.45 -11.55 9.67
C ILE A 183 9.56 -11.88 11.16
N GLU A 184 10.66 -11.47 11.78
CA GLU A 184 10.81 -11.58 13.23
C GLU A 184 9.69 -10.81 13.95
N PRO A 185 9.14 -11.32 15.07
CA PRO A 185 8.02 -10.68 15.76
C PRO A 185 8.25 -9.20 16.10
N ASP A 186 9.45 -8.85 16.56
CA ASP A 186 9.85 -7.48 16.91
C ASP A 186 9.94 -6.55 15.68
N MET A 187 10.03 -7.11 14.47
CA MET A 187 10.11 -6.37 13.20
C MET A 187 8.77 -6.20 12.50
N LYS A 188 7.72 -6.91 12.93
CA LYS A 188 6.37 -6.77 12.36
C LYS A 188 5.84 -5.33 12.37
N PRO A 189 5.97 -4.55 13.47
CA PRO A 189 5.50 -3.16 13.48
C PRO A 189 6.20 -2.30 12.41
N PHE A 190 7.47 -2.58 12.11
CA PHE A 190 8.24 -1.85 11.09
C PHE A 190 7.89 -2.28 9.66
N TRP A 191 7.60 -3.56 9.45
CA TRP A 191 7.00 -4.03 8.20
C TRP A 191 5.65 -3.35 7.94
N HIS A 192 4.78 -3.27 8.95
CA HIS A 192 3.50 -2.57 8.83
C HIS A 192 3.68 -1.08 8.55
N LEU A 193 4.62 -0.41 9.23
CA LEU A 193 5.00 0.97 8.91
C LEU A 193 5.49 1.12 7.46
N GLY A 194 6.25 0.15 6.96
CA GLY A 194 6.66 0.09 5.56
C GLY A 194 5.46 0.02 4.60
N ILE A 195 4.47 -0.82 4.91
CA ILE A 195 3.22 -0.91 4.13
C ILE A 195 2.46 0.42 4.17
N LEU A 196 2.34 1.04 5.34
CA LEU A 196 1.61 2.30 5.52
C LEU A 196 2.26 3.45 4.76
N ALA A 197 3.58 3.60 4.91
CA ALA A 197 4.34 4.56 4.14
C ALA A 197 4.15 4.29 2.64
N SER A 198 4.32 3.05 2.17
CA SER A 198 4.09 2.71 0.76
C SER A 198 2.69 3.02 0.28
N SER A 199 1.66 2.85 1.12
CA SER A 199 0.27 3.12 0.77
C SER A 199 0.06 4.56 0.33
N PHE A 200 0.78 5.51 0.90
CA PHE A 200 0.76 6.90 0.45
C PHE A 200 1.30 7.06 -0.99
N ILE A 201 2.42 6.40 -1.31
CA ILE A 201 2.97 6.41 -2.69
C ILE A 201 2.01 5.70 -3.63
N MET A 202 1.58 4.50 -3.26
CA MET A 202 0.72 3.68 -4.09
C MET A 202 -0.60 4.39 -4.37
N LEU A 203 -1.19 5.09 -3.40
CA LEU A 203 -2.33 5.96 -3.61
C LEU A 203 -2.00 7.04 -4.65
N ASN A 204 -0.95 7.83 -4.43
CA ASN A 204 -0.63 8.99 -5.28
C ASN A 204 -0.23 8.61 -6.72
N GLU A 205 0.39 7.45 -6.89
CA GLU A 205 0.85 6.95 -8.19
C GLU A 205 -0.18 6.02 -8.86
N SER A 206 -1.32 5.73 -8.21
CA SER A 206 -2.32 4.84 -8.78
C SER A 206 -3.03 5.47 -9.97
N THR A 207 -3.32 4.63 -10.95
CA THR A 207 -4.18 4.89 -12.10
C THR A 207 -5.20 3.76 -12.23
N GLU A 208 -6.16 3.89 -13.15
CA GLU A 208 -7.13 2.82 -13.46
C GLU A 208 -6.48 1.48 -13.85
N ASN A 209 -5.21 1.52 -14.28
CA ASN A 209 -4.48 0.37 -14.82
C ASN A 209 -3.41 -0.20 -13.89
N THR A 210 -3.23 0.38 -12.70
CA THR A 210 -2.23 -0.08 -11.74
C THR A 210 -2.86 -0.91 -10.63
N LEU A 211 -2.11 -1.93 -10.19
CA LEU A 211 -2.43 -2.72 -9.01
C LEU A 211 -1.15 -2.84 -8.17
N TYR A 212 -0.89 -1.84 -7.34
CA TYR A 212 0.34 -1.78 -6.55
C TYR A 212 0.21 -2.54 -5.24
N ASN A 213 1.23 -3.34 -4.94
CA ASN A 213 1.40 -3.98 -3.65
C ASN A 213 2.85 -3.85 -3.17
N VAL A 214 3.06 -3.95 -1.86
CA VAL A 214 4.38 -3.98 -1.25
C VAL A 214 4.88 -5.42 -1.28
N ALA A 215 5.95 -5.66 -2.03
CA ALA A 215 6.62 -6.96 -2.01
C ALA A 215 7.57 -7.08 -0.83
N GLN A 216 8.38 -6.04 -0.61
CA GLN A 216 9.44 -6.04 0.40
C GLN A 216 9.90 -4.62 0.74
N VAL A 217 10.21 -4.39 2.01
CA VAL A 217 11.01 -3.28 2.52
C VAL A 217 12.47 -3.70 2.45
N ALA A 218 13.26 -3.12 1.54
CA ALA A 218 14.66 -3.51 1.40
C ALA A 218 15.54 -3.00 2.55
N ASN A 219 15.23 -1.82 3.09
CA ASN A 219 15.92 -1.26 4.26
C ASN A 219 14.95 -0.36 5.03
N ILE A 220 15.05 -0.38 6.35
CA ILE A 220 14.49 0.58 7.29
C ILE A 220 15.56 0.91 8.33
N THR A 221 15.79 2.20 8.58
CA THR A 221 16.79 2.66 9.56
C THR A 221 16.23 3.87 10.29
N GLN A 222 16.25 3.82 11.62
CA GLN A 222 15.91 4.93 12.50
C GLN A 222 17.04 5.98 12.49
N LEU A 223 16.69 7.26 12.41
CA LEU A 223 17.65 8.35 12.32
C LEU A 223 17.52 9.34 13.50
N VAL A 224 18.57 10.11 13.77
CA VAL A 224 18.60 11.18 14.79
C VAL A 224 19.04 12.49 14.12
N GLY A 225 18.15 13.49 14.05
CA GLY A 225 18.49 14.85 13.57
C GLY A 225 17.91 15.26 12.19
N GLU A 226 18.43 16.37 11.64
CA GLU A 226 18.05 17.00 10.36
C GLU A 226 18.98 16.50 9.22
N ILE A 227 18.44 16.14 8.03
CA ILE A 227 19.12 15.19 7.11
C ILE A 227 19.08 15.63 5.64
N ILE A 228 20.18 15.34 4.93
CA ILE A 228 20.45 15.62 3.51
C ILE A 228 20.74 14.26 2.82
N HIS A 229 19.91 13.82 1.84
CA HIS A 229 19.99 12.66 0.88
C HIS A 229 18.79 11.65 0.91
N TRP A 230 18.35 11.11 -0.27
CA TRP A 230 16.94 10.70 -0.54
C TRP A 230 16.64 9.22 -0.92
N LYS A 231 15.65 8.60 -0.26
CA LYS A 231 14.57 7.71 -0.78
C LYS A 231 13.54 7.48 0.35
N MET A 232 12.25 7.70 0.05
CA MET A 232 11.07 7.84 0.94
C MET A 232 11.33 8.08 2.43
N LEU A 233 11.04 9.31 2.89
CA LEU A 233 11.11 9.73 4.28
C LEU A 233 9.71 9.84 4.87
N PHE A 234 9.49 9.22 6.04
CA PHE A 234 8.24 9.39 6.79
C PHE A 234 8.51 9.51 8.28
N THR A 235 7.59 10.15 8.98
CA THR A 235 7.53 10.23 10.44
C THR A 235 6.34 9.43 10.94
N TRP A 236 6.45 8.92 12.15
CA TRP A 236 5.33 8.30 12.83
C TRP A 236 5.32 8.66 14.31
N SER A 237 4.14 8.95 14.84
CA SER A 237 3.86 8.98 16.27
C SER A 237 2.43 8.51 16.54
N PRO A 238 2.12 8.05 17.76
CA PRO A 238 0.76 7.67 18.13
C PRO A 238 -0.26 8.81 17.95
N ALA A 239 0.16 10.06 18.19
CA ALA A 239 -0.71 11.23 18.08
C ALA A 239 -0.92 11.72 16.64
N GLU A 240 0.09 11.56 15.78
CA GLU A 240 0.08 12.17 14.44
C GLU A 240 -0.10 11.16 13.30
N GLY A 241 -0.05 9.86 13.58
CA GLY A 241 -0.09 8.80 12.57
C GLY A 241 1.17 8.78 11.69
N VAL A 242 1.08 8.11 10.55
CA VAL A 242 2.17 8.06 9.56
C VAL A 242 2.08 9.27 8.65
N LYS A 243 3.16 10.04 8.52
CA LYS A 243 3.25 11.18 7.59
C LYS A 243 4.46 11.03 6.69
N VAL A 244 4.24 11.04 5.38
CA VAL A 244 5.32 11.05 4.41
C VAL A 244 5.83 12.48 4.25
N VAL A 245 7.10 12.70 4.58
CA VAL A 245 7.74 14.01 4.55
C VAL A 245 8.26 14.32 3.15
N GLN A 246 8.91 13.36 2.50
CA GLN A 246 9.55 13.55 1.19
C GLN A 246 9.71 12.22 0.44
N MET A 247 9.70 12.28 -0.89
CA MET A 247 9.77 11.12 -1.79
C MET A 247 10.63 11.42 -3.01
N LYS A 248 11.40 10.42 -3.45
CA LYS A 248 12.12 10.42 -4.75
C LYS A 248 12.02 9.04 -5.39
N ARG A 249 11.60 8.99 -6.66
CA ARG A 249 11.62 7.77 -7.48
C ARG A 249 13.06 7.45 -7.88
N LEU A 250 13.50 6.21 -7.67
CA LEU A 250 14.80 5.76 -8.16
C LEU A 250 14.70 5.21 -9.60
N PRO A 251 15.74 5.37 -10.43
CA PRO A 251 15.81 4.73 -11.73
C PRO A 251 15.80 3.20 -11.59
N HIS A 252 15.18 2.52 -12.55
CA HIS A 252 15.08 1.06 -12.59
C HIS A 252 16.45 0.44 -12.91
N ARG A 253 16.89 -0.57 -12.13
CA ARG A 253 18.21 -1.19 -12.30
C ARG A 253 18.13 -2.33 -13.33
N HIS A 254 18.36 -2.01 -14.60
CA HIS A 254 18.69 -3.00 -15.64
C HIS A 254 20.09 -2.73 -16.18
N GLU A 255 21.11 -3.09 -15.40
CA GLU A 255 22.44 -3.33 -15.96
C GLU A 255 22.91 -4.69 -15.47
N ARG A 256 22.70 -5.69 -16.33
CA ARG A 256 23.50 -6.91 -16.33
C ARG A 256 24.92 -6.43 -16.63
N GLU A 257 25.77 -6.41 -15.62
CA GLU A 257 27.22 -6.23 -15.76
C GLU A 257 27.69 -7.20 -16.86
N LYS A 258 27.98 -6.65 -18.05
CA LYS A 258 28.67 -7.43 -19.07
C LYS A 258 30.09 -7.58 -18.53
N SER A 259 30.42 -8.81 -18.14
CA SER A 259 31.78 -9.20 -17.84
C SER A 259 32.72 -8.73 -18.97
N PRO A 260 33.93 -8.24 -18.65
CA PRO A 260 34.89 -7.85 -19.67
C PRO A 260 35.24 -9.10 -20.48
N LYS A 261 35.18 -8.99 -21.80
CA LYS A 261 35.73 -10.02 -22.68
C LYS A 261 37.24 -10.06 -22.48
N THR A 262 37.76 -11.17 -21.98
CA THR A 262 39.18 -11.49 -22.03
C THR A 262 39.59 -11.72 -23.48
N ASN A 263 40.70 -11.08 -23.89
CA ASN A 263 41.37 -11.30 -25.18
C ASN A 263 42.00 -12.69 -25.26
#